data_AF-A0A9P0NWC2-F1
#
_entry.id   AF-A0A9P0NWC2-F1
#
_cell.length_a   1.000
_cell.length_b   1.000
_cell.length_c   1.000
_cell.angle_alpha   90.00
_cell.angle_beta   90.00
_cell.angle_gamma   90.00
#
_symmetry.space_group_name_H-M   'P 1'
#
loop_
_entity.id
_entity.type
_entity.pdbx_description
1 polymer ?
#
loop_
_entity_poly.entity_id
_entity_poly.type
_entity_poly.pdbx_seq_one_letter_code
_entity_poly.pdbx_strand_id
1 'polypeptide(L)'
;MKQNIGRVEFSQFPNLSQTSCQEDDVSTYDQHLNALYSDFESRFEDILTMVLPPWIINPYGDIEETNVIIQEELTDLGTNEELKVQFKNGYQQFWLQNNTPVTYPV
;
A
#
# COMPACT_ATOMS: atom_id res chain seq x y z
N MET A 1 5.79 -0.06 21.07
CA MET A 1 7.21 -0.24 20.65
C MET A 1 8.04 1.01 20.94
N LYS A 2 7.72 2.19 20.37
CA LYS A 2 8.40 3.47 20.64
C LYS A 2 8.59 3.81 22.12
N GLN A 3 7.51 3.73 22.92
CA GLN A 3 7.57 4.10 24.35
C GLN A 3 8.52 3.23 25.19
N ASN A 4 8.78 2.00 24.76
CA ASN A 4 9.60 1.05 25.53
C ASN A 4 11.09 1.35 25.31
N ILE A 5 11.48 1.75 24.09
CA ILE A 5 12.88 2.09 23.77
C ILE A 5 13.30 3.36 24.52
N GLY A 6 12.51 4.42 24.45
CA GLY A 6 12.79 5.67 25.20
C GLY A 6 12.77 5.52 26.73
N ARG A 7 12.24 4.40 27.26
CA ARG A 7 12.26 4.05 28.69
C ARG A 7 13.34 3.02 29.04
N VAL A 8 14.20 2.65 28.08
CA VAL A 8 15.25 1.63 28.24
C VAL A 8 14.67 0.23 28.59
N GLU A 9 13.42 -0.04 28.21
CA GLU A 9 12.75 -1.32 28.41
C GLU A 9 13.02 -2.25 27.22
N PHE A 10 14.12 -2.99 27.29
CA PHE A 10 14.60 -3.85 26.19
C PHE A 10 14.23 -5.33 26.29
N SER A 11 13.38 -5.72 27.25
CA SER A 11 13.01 -7.14 27.46
C SER A 11 12.42 -7.82 26.21
N GLN A 12 11.79 -7.04 25.32
CA GLN A 12 11.24 -7.50 24.04
C GLN A 12 12.27 -7.58 22.89
N PHE A 13 13.50 -7.13 23.12
CA PHE A 13 14.56 -7.02 22.12
C PHE A 13 15.78 -7.86 22.51
N PRO A 14 15.89 -9.12 22.05
CA PRO A 14 16.92 -10.06 22.51
C PRO A 14 18.36 -9.54 22.40
N ASN A 15 18.65 -8.74 21.36
CA ASN A 15 19.96 -8.17 21.12
C ASN A 15 20.25 -6.93 22.00
N LEU A 16 19.21 -6.12 22.27
CA LEU A 16 19.36 -4.90 23.07
C LEU A 16 19.35 -5.21 24.57
N SER A 17 18.62 -6.25 25.00
CA SER A 17 18.61 -6.70 26.41
C SER A 17 19.97 -7.22 26.89
N GLN A 18 20.86 -7.59 25.98
CA GLN A 18 22.19 -8.11 26.28
C GLN A 18 23.29 -7.04 26.19
N THR A 19 22.95 -5.85 25.71
CA THR A 19 23.91 -4.77 25.44
C THR A 19 23.78 -3.67 26.48
N SER A 20 24.91 -3.17 27.00
CA SER A 20 24.93 -1.96 27.83
C SER A 20 24.77 -0.75 26.92
N CYS A 21 23.59 -0.13 26.91
CA CYS A 21 23.32 1.09 26.14
C CYS A 21 23.37 2.30 27.05
N GLN A 22 24.05 3.38 26.64
CA GLN A 22 23.97 4.64 27.36
C GLN A 22 22.62 5.31 27.08
N GLU A 23 22.06 5.98 28.09
CA GLU A 23 20.75 6.63 27.97
C GLU A 23 20.72 7.68 26.83
N ASP A 24 21.82 8.40 26.63
CA ASP A 24 22.00 9.37 25.55
C ASP A 24 21.95 8.74 24.15
N ASP A 25 22.56 7.56 23.98
CA ASP A 25 22.53 6.81 22.73
C ASP A 25 21.12 6.31 22.42
N VAL A 26 20.40 5.85 23.45
CA VAL A 26 19.02 5.37 23.34
C VAL A 26 18.08 6.52 22.97
N SER A 27 18.24 7.68 23.59
CA SER A 27 17.48 8.89 23.26
C SER A 27 17.73 9.33 21.82
N THR A 28 19.00 9.36 21.39
CA THR A 28 19.36 9.72 20.01
C THR A 28 18.76 8.74 19.01
N TYR A 29 18.79 7.44 19.31
CA TYR A 29 18.19 6.42 18.46
C TYR A 29 16.66 6.56 18.37
N ASP A 30 15.97 6.82 19.49
CA ASP A 30 14.52 7.07 19.49
C ASP A 30 14.16 8.30 18.66
N GLN A 31 14.95 9.37 18.75
CA GLN A 31 14.78 10.57 17.92
C GLN A 31 14.91 10.25 16.43
N HIS A 32 15.91 9.46 16.03
CA HIS A 32 16.08 9.03 14.63
C HIS A 32 14.91 8.17 14.16
N LEU A 33 14.41 7.23 14.99
CA LEU A 33 13.22 6.44 14.66
C LEU A 33 11.97 7.32 14.50
N ASN A 34 11.83 8.35 15.35
CA ASN A 34 10.73 9.30 15.25
C ASN A 34 10.81 10.13 13.96
N ALA A 35 12.00 10.61 13.60
CA ALA A 35 12.23 11.32 12.35
C ALA A 35 11.93 10.43 11.14
N LEU A 36 12.42 9.19 11.14
CA LEU A 36 12.16 8.22 10.06
C LEU A 36 10.67 7.93 9.94
N TYR A 37 9.98 7.71 11.06
CA TYR A 37 8.55 7.44 11.05
C TYR A 37 7.76 8.62 10.48
N SER A 38 8.10 9.85 10.87
CA SER A 38 7.44 11.07 10.37
C SER A 38 7.72 11.28 8.88
N ASP A 39 8.94 10.99 8.43
CA ASP A 39 9.31 11.02 7.01
C ASP A 39 8.53 9.99 6.20
N PHE A 40 8.34 8.77 6.71
CA PHE A 40 7.51 7.75 6.06
C PHE A 40 6.03 8.14 5.99
N GLU A 41 5.46 8.65 7.09
CA GLU A 41 4.07 9.13 7.09
C GLU A 41 3.87 10.24 6.06
N SER A 42 4.80 11.20 5.99
CA SER A 42 4.71 12.30 5.03
C SER A 42 4.94 11.85 3.58
N ARG A 43 5.91 10.97 3.33
CA ARG A 43 6.22 10.48 1.97
C ARG A 43 5.13 9.62 1.37
N PHE A 44 4.38 8.90 2.21
CA PHE A 44 3.33 7.99 1.79
C PHE A 44 1.94 8.44 2.24
N GLU A 45 1.78 9.73 2.57
CA GLU A 45 0.51 10.30 3.02
C GLU A 45 -0.59 10.07 1.97
N ASP A 46 -0.24 10.19 0.69
CA ASP A 46 -1.12 9.93 -0.45
C ASP A 46 -1.69 8.51 -0.44
N ILE A 47 -0.86 7.50 -0.21
CA ILE A 47 -1.26 6.09 -0.14
C ILE A 47 -2.02 5.81 1.16
N LEU A 48 -1.56 6.35 2.29
CA LEU A 48 -2.19 6.17 3.60
C LEU A 48 -3.59 6.80 3.65
N THR A 49 -3.80 7.90 2.92
CA THR A 49 -5.09 8.62 2.85
C THR A 49 -5.90 8.25 1.61
N MET A 50 -5.41 7.35 0.76
CA MET A 50 -6.07 6.95 -0.47
C MET A 50 -7.42 6.31 -0.17
N VAL A 51 -8.48 6.89 -0.70
CA VAL A 51 -9.81 6.27 -0.73
C VAL A 51 -9.88 5.37 -1.96
N LEU A 52 -10.05 4.07 -1.74
CA LEU A 52 -10.23 3.12 -2.83
C LEU A 52 -11.52 3.46 -3.60
N PRO A 53 -11.43 3.79 -4.91
CA PRO A 53 -12.61 4.01 -5.71
C PRO A 53 -13.49 2.76 -5.78
N PRO A 54 -14.83 2.90 -5.79
CA PRO A 54 -15.75 1.76 -5.82
C PRO A 54 -15.51 0.80 -6.99
N TRP A 55 -15.09 1.32 -8.15
CA TRP A 55 -14.83 0.52 -9.34
C TRP A 55 -13.63 -0.44 -9.20
N ILE A 56 -12.67 -0.18 -8.29
CA ILE A 56 -11.59 -1.14 -8.01
C ILE A 56 -12.15 -2.39 -7.32
N ILE A 57 -13.18 -2.20 -6.48
CA ILE A 57 -13.85 -3.27 -5.75
C ILE A 57 -14.88 -3.96 -6.63
N ASN A 58 -15.62 -3.20 -7.44
CA ASN A 58 -16.56 -3.76 -8.40
C ASN A 58 -16.48 -2.99 -9.72
N PRO A 59 -15.67 -3.46 -10.69
CA PRO A 59 -15.51 -2.77 -11.97
C PRO A 59 -16.76 -2.84 -12.85
N TYR A 60 -17.71 -3.70 -12.52
CA TYR A 60 -19.01 -3.84 -13.20
C TYR A 60 -20.15 -3.13 -12.46
N GLY A 61 -19.82 -2.33 -11.44
CA GLY A 61 -20.77 -1.53 -10.69
C GLY A 61 -21.19 -0.26 -11.45
N ASP A 62 -21.85 0.64 -10.73
CA ASP A 62 -22.14 1.97 -11.23
C ASP A 62 -20.84 2.77 -11.41
N ILE A 63 -20.70 3.42 -12.55
CA ILE A 63 -19.50 4.16 -12.96
C ILE A 63 -19.80 5.65 -13.20
N GLU A 64 -21.03 6.12 -13.01
CA GLU A 64 -21.49 7.48 -13.34
C GLU A 64 -20.66 8.59 -12.67
N GLU A 65 -20.18 8.36 -11.44
CA GLU A 65 -19.37 9.33 -10.68
C GLU A 65 -17.86 9.29 -11.01
N THR A 66 -17.44 8.41 -11.93
CA THR A 66 -16.02 8.22 -12.27
C THR A 66 -15.59 9.14 -13.41
N ASN A 67 -14.30 9.44 -13.53
CA ASN A 67 -13.75 10.18 -14.67
C ASN A 67 -14.08 9.48 -16.01
N VAL A 68 -14.36 10.26 -17.06
CA VAL A 68 -14.75 9.78 -18.41
C VAL A 68 -13.77 8.74 -18.98
N ILE A 69 -12.46 8.93 -18.80
CA ILE A 69 -11.44 7.98 -19.30
C ILE A 69 -11.61 6.62 -18.62
N ILE A 70 -11.86 6.63 -17.31
CA ILE A 70 -12.07 5.39 -16.54
C ILE A 70 -13.43 4.76 -16.91
N GLN A 71 -14.46 5.57 -17.17
CA GLN A 71 -15.75 5.05 -17.61
C GLN A 71 -15.65 4.30 -18.95
N GLU A 72 -14.87 4.82 -19.91
CA GLU A 72 -14.62 4.17 -21.19
C GLU A 72 -13.90 2.82 -20.98
N GLU A 73 -12.79 2.81 -20.23
CA GLU A 73 -12.05 1.59 -19.90
C GLU A 73 -12.91 0.55 -19.18
N LEU A 74 -13.73 0.96 -18.21
CA LEU A 74 -14.65 0.07 -17.49
C LEU A 74 -15.80 -0.43 -18.37
N THR A 75 -16.24 0.37 -19.34
CA THR A 75 -17.26 -0.04 -20.32
C THR A 75 -16.69 -1.13 -21.23
N ASP A 76 -15.49 -0.93 -21.76
CA ASP A 76 -14.79 -1.91 -22.59
C ASP A 76 -14.54 -3.21 -21.81
N LEU A 77 -14.05 -3.10 -20.58
CA LEU A 77 -13.90 -4.22 -19.64
C LEU A 77 -15.23 -4.95 -19.40
N GLY A 78 -16.33 -4.19 -19.30
CA GLY A 78 -17.70 -4.69 -19.18
C GLY A 78 -18.19 -5.49 -20.39
N THR A 79 -17.59 -5.35 -21.56
CA THR A 79 -17.90 -6.16 -22.74
C THR A 79 -17.16 -7.51 -22.76
N ASN A 80 -16.13 -7.67 -21.93
CA ASN A 80 -15.32 -8.88 -21.91
C ASN A 80 -15.89 -9.95 -20.96
N GLU A 81 -16.65 -10.89 -21.53
CA GLU A 81 -17.28 -11.99 -20.77
C GLU A 81 -16.26 -12.94 -20.13
N GLU A 82 -15.07 -13.13 -20.72
CA GLU A 82 -14.02 -13.95 -20.12
C GLU A 82 -13.54 -13.34 -18.80
N LEU A 83 -13.35 -12.02 -18.78
CA LEU A 83 -12.92 -11.29 -17.59
C LEU A 83 -13.98 -11.27 -16.50
N LYS A 84 -15.27 -11.28 -16.85
CA LYS A 84 -16.35 -11.47 -15.86
C LYS A 84 -16.26 -12.80 -15.16
N VAL A 85 -15.90 -13.87 -15.88
CA VAL A 85 -15.68 -15.19 -15.28
C VAL A 85 -14.43 -15.20 -14.41
N GLN A 86 -13.33 -14.59 -14.86
CA GLN A 86 -12.09 -14.50 -14.08
C GLN A 86 -12.26 -13.66 -12.81
N PHE A 87 -13.05 -12.59 -12.84
CA PHE A 87 -13.37 -11.80 -11.65
C PHE A 87 -13.99 -12.65 -10.53
N LYS A 88 -14.87 -13.60 -10.88
CA LYS A 88 -15.47 -14.54 -9.92
C LYS A 88 -14.44 -15.50 -9.29
N ASN A 89 -13.31 -15.71 -9.96
CA ASN A 89 -12.24 -16.58 -9.47
C ASN A 89 -11.23 -15.84 -8.56
N GLY A 90 -11.34 -14.51 -8.44
CA GLY A 90 -10.61 -13.71 -7.46
C GLY A 90 -9.99 -12.43 -8.03
N TYR A 91 -9.93 -11.41 -7.16
CA TYR A 91 -9.44 -10.06 -7.48
C TYR A 91 -8.03 -10.01 -8.06
N GLN A 92 -7.11 -10.79 -7.51
CA GLN A 92 -5.70 -10.71 -7.89
C GLN A 92 -5.47 -11.18 -9.33
N GLN A 93 -6.11 -12.28 -9.75
CA GLN A 93 -6.00 -12.79 -11.13
C GLN A 93 -6.71 -11.87 -12.12
N PHE A 94 -7.80 -11.23 -11.69
CA PHE A 94 -8.53 -10.27 -12.49
C PHE A 94 -7.75 -8.97 -12.75
N TRP A 95 -7.07 -8.42 -11.76
CA TRP A 95 -6.30 -7.17 -11.93
C TRP A 95 -4.88 -7.40 -12.47
N LEU A 96 -4.26 -8.55 -12.21
CA LEU A 96 -2.92 -8.91 -12.72
C LEU A 96 -2.97 -9.55 -14.12
N GLN A 97 -3.83 -9.04 -14.99
CA GLN A 97 -3.88 -9.47 -16.39
C GLN A 97 -2.52 -9.20 -17.05
N ASN A 98 -1.88 -10.24 -17.59
CA ASN A 98 -0.65 -10.09 -18.39
C ASN A 98 -1.00 -9.51 -19.78
N ASN A 99 -1.54 -8.30 -19.83
CA ASN A 99 -1.64 -7.53 -21.06
C ASN A 99 -0.50 -6.50 -21.07
N THR A 100 0.75 -6.96 -21.09
CA THR A 100 1.82 -6.12 -21.65
C THR A 100 1.46 -5.89 -23.11
N PRO A 101 1.18 -4.65 -23.55
CA PRO A 101 1.02 -4.42 -24.96
C PRO A 101 2.38 -4.72 -25.61
N VAL A 102 2.41 -5.71 -26.51
CA VAL A 102 3.48 -5.82 -27.49
C VAL A 102 3.28 -4.69 -28.48
N THR A 103 3.53 -3.46 -28.06
CA THR A 103 3.51 -2.27 -28.91
C THR A 103 4.76 -1.44 -28.64
N TYR A 104 5.91 -2.04 -28.92
CA TYR A 104 7.04 -1.25 -29.40
C TYR A 104 7.32 -1.70 -30.83
N PRO A 105 7.21 -0.81 -31.84
CA PRO A 105 7.72 -1.13 -33.16
C PRO A 105 9.24 -1.24 -33.11
N VAL A 106 9.78 -2.18 -33.88
CA VAL A 106 11.21 -2.30 -34.18
C VAL A 106 11.62 -1.22 -35.18
#